data_AF-A0A135VJM1-F1
#
_entry.id   AF-A0A135VJM1-F1
#
_cell.length_a   1.000
_cell.length_b   1.000
_cell.length_c   1.000
_cell.angle_alpha   90.00
_cell.angle_beta   90.00
_cell.angle_gamma   90.00
#
_symmetry.space_group_name_H-M   'P 1'
#
loop_
_entity.id
_entity.type
_entity.pdbx_description
1 polymer ?
#
loop_
_entity_poly.entity_id
_entity_poly.type
_entity_poly.pdbx_seq_one_letter_code
_entity_poly.pdbx_strand_id
1 'polypeptide(L)'
;MKALEAKIKNAFENKGIKCQSVYKMPDPDETRLLVAFNSKDNRNLSIRKIENVLASLNVGEFKVPSEFQRLSSAFLHLEITLGARNEKSVLPASM
;
A
#
# COMPACT_ATOMS: atom_id res chain seq x y z
N MET A 1 -8.05 -15.87 1.69
CA MET A 1 -8.21 -14.47 2.14
C MET A 1 -7.06 -13.97 3.03
N LYS A 2 -6.59 -14.68 4.07
CA LYS A 2 -5.48 -14.23 4.96
C LYS A 2 -4.06 -14.26 4.36
N ALA A 3 -3.86 -14.93 3.23
CA ALA A 3 -2.52 -15.16 2.66
C ALA A 3 -1.87 -13.87 2.12
N LEU A 4 -2.65 -12.97 1.51
CA LEU A 4 -2.14 -11.72 0.95
C LEU A 4 -1.70 -10.74 2.04
N GLU A 5 -2.54 -10.52 3.04
CA GLU A 5 -2.24 -9.65 4.19
C GLU A 5 -0.99 -10.14 4.93
N ALA A 6 -0.88 -11.44 5.19
CA ALA A 6 0.29 -12.04 5.81
C ALA A 6 1.56 -11.89 4.94
N LYS A 7 1.44 -12.10 3.62
CA LYS A 7 2.58 -11.94 2.69
C LYS A 7 3.09 -10.49 2.67
N ILE A 8 2.19 -9.51 2.62
CA ILE A 8 2.53 -8.09 2.66
C ILE A 8 3.17 -7.72 4.01
N LYS A 9 2.57 -8.16 5.12
CA LYS A 9 3.09 -7.91 6.46
C LYS A 9 4.51 -8.47 6.62
N ASN A 10 4.75 -9.71 6.19
CA ASN A 10 6.07 -10.35 6.24
C ASN A 10 7.09 -9.62 5.35
N ALA A 11 6.69 -9.14 4.18
CA ALA A 11 7.60 -8.41 3.30
C ALA A 11 8.02 -7.04 3.87
N PHE A 12 7.11 -6.34 4.53
CA PHE A 12 7.46 -5.12 5.28
C PHE A 12 8.42 -5.44 6.42
N GLU A 13 8.14 -6.48 7.20
CA GLU A 13 8.99 -6.88 8.33
C GLU A 13 10.40 -7.27 7.88
N ASN A 14 10.54 -8.04 6.80
CA ASN A 14 11.82 -8.41 6.18
C ASN A 14 12.63 -7.20 5.66
N LYS A 15 11.98 -6.04 5.49
CA LYS A 15 12.62 -4.78 5.07
C LYS A 15 12.76 -3.78 6.23
N GLY A 16 12.56 -4.25 7.46
CA GLY A 16 12.67 -3.46 8.69
C GLY A 16 11.55 -2.41 8.84
N ILE A 17 10.40 -2.63 8.21
CA ILE A 17 9.23 -1.75 8.30
C ILE A 17 8.24 -2.42 9.25
N LYS A 18 8.02 -1.80 10.42
CA LYS A 18 7.06 -2.34 11.40
C LYS A 18 5.63 -1.99 10.97
N CYS A 19 4.98 -2.96 10.34
CA CYS A 19 3.58 -2.86 9.94
C CYS A 19 2.68 -3.24 11.12
N GLN A 20 1.85 -2.31 11.59
CA GLN A 20 0.92 -2.57 12.70
C GLN A 20 -0.19 -3.51 12.24
N SER A 21 -0.80 -3.20 11.10
CA SER A 21 -1.89 -3.98 10.54
C SER A 21 -1.99 -3.82 9.02
N VAL A 22 -2.52 -4.86 8.39
CA VAL A 22 -2.92 -4.90 6.98
C VAL A 22 -4.33 -5.45 6.95
N TYR A 23 -5.27 -4.73 6.35
CA TYR A 23 -6.67 -5.13 6.25
C TYR A 23 -7.14 -5.00 4.81
N LYS A 24 -7.70 -6.07 4.24
CA LYS A 24 -8.43 -5.96 2.99
C LYS A 24 -9.77 -5.25 3.23
N MET A 25 -10.00 -4.19 2.46
CA MET A 25 -11.30 -3.52 2.42
C MET A 25 -12.28 -4.32 1.56
N PRO A 26 -13.56 -4.42 1.98
CA PRO A 26 -14.60 -5.02 1.17
C PRO A 26 -14.92 -4.07 0.02
N ASP A 27 -14.45 -4.41 -1.17
CA ASP A 27 -14.73 -3.67 -2.40
C ASP A 27 -14.97 -4.72 -3.52
N PRO A 28 -16.10 -4.63 -4.23
CA PRO A 28 -16.51 -5.63 -5.20
C PRO A 28 -15.73 -5.55 -6.53
N ASP A 29 -15.15 -4.39 -6.84
CA ASP A 29 -14.51 -4.12 -8.13
C ASP A 29 -12.97 -4.16 -8.01
N GLU A 30 -12.43 -3.65 -6.91
CA GLU A 30 -10.98 -3.55 -6.70
C GLU A 30 -10.53 -4.20 -5.39
N THR A 31 -9.35 -4.83 -5.37
CA THR A 31 -8.79 -5.30 -4.09
C THR A 31 -8.05 -4.16 -3.40
N ARG A 32 -8.75 -3.45 -2.51
CA ARG A 32 -8.18 -2.39 -1.67
C ARG A 32 -7.65 -2.95 -0.35
N LEU A 33 -6.50 -2.43 0.07
CA LEU A 33 -5.78 -2.84 1.27
C LEU A 33 -5.45 -1.60 2.10
N LEU A 34 -5.96 -1.54 3.32
CA LEU A 34 -5.58 -0.55 4.30
C LEU A 34 -4.35 -1.06 5.08
N VAL A 35 -3.27 -0.30 5.03
CA VAL A 35 -2.03 -0.60 5.76
C VAL A 35 -1.80 0.48 6.81
N ALA A 36 -1.62 0.08 8.06
CA ALA A 36 -1.35 1.00 9.16
C ALA A 36 0.07 0.81 9.72
N PHE A 37 0.71 1.93 10.01
CA PHE A 37 2.06 2.02 10.57
C PHE A 37 2.03 2.88 11.83
N ASN A 38 2.79 2.48 12.86
CA ASN A 38 3.08 3.37 13.97
C ASN A 38 4.10 4.42 13.52
N SER A 39 3.76 5.69 13.66
CA SER A 39 4.59 6.84 13.25
C SER A 39 5.93 6.93 14.01
N LYS A 40 5.99 6.46 15.26
CA LYS A 40 7.21 6.49 16.08
C LYS A 40 8.20 5.41 15.68
N ASP A 41 7.71 4.23 15.30
CA ASP A 41 8.53 3.12 14.81
C ASP A 41 9.01 3.30 13.37
N ASN A 42 8.33 4.16 12.60
CA ASN A 42 8.52 4.31 11.15
C ASN A 42 8.86 5.75 10.75
N ARG A 43 9.70 6.45 11.54
CA ARG A 43 10.04 7.89 11.34
C ARG A 43 10.56 8.24 9.95
N ASN A 44 11.29 7.32 9.30
CA ASN A 44 11.90 7.51 7.98
C ASN A 44 11.18 6.72 6.88
N LEU A 45 9.93 6.34 7.12
CA LEU A 45 9.14 5.60 6.15
C LEU A 45 8.70 6.54 5.03
N SER A 46 9.04 6.18 3.80
CA SER A 46 8.64 6.90 2.59
C SER A 46 7.75 6.03 1.73
N ILE A 47 6.90 6.67 0.92
CA ILE A 47 6.06 6.00 -0.08
C ILE A 47 6.91 5.15 -1.02
N ARG A 48 8.02 5.71 -1.52
CA ARG A 48 8.97 4.99 -2.37
C ARG A 48 9.50 3.70 -1.74
N LYS A 49 9.73 3.69 -0.42
CA LYS A 49 10.15 2.48 0.29
C LYS A 49 9.03 1.44 0.28
N ILE A 50 7.78 1.85 0.51
CA ILE A 50 6.60 0.97 0.44
C ILE A 50 6.42 0.38 -0.95
N GLU A 51 6.45 1.22 -1.99
CA GLU A 51 6.36 0.80 -3.40
C GLU A 51 7.40 -0.26 -3.75
N ASN A 52 8.66 -0.02 -3.38
CA ASN A 52 9.74 -0.98 -3.64
C ASN A 52 9.50 -2.33 -2.95
N VAL A 53 8.98 -2.34 -1.72
CA VAL A 53 8.64 -3.59 -1.04
C VAL A 53 7.50 -4.32 -1.76
N LEU A 54 6.44 -3.60 -2.11
CA LEU A 54 5.28 -4.19 -2.76
C LEU A 54 5.59 -4.71 -4.17
N ALA A 55 6.37 -3.97 -4.95
CA ALA A 55 6.84 -4.41 -6.27
C ALA A 55 7.65 -5.72 -6.17
N SER A 56 8.39 -5.95 -5.07
CA SER A 56 9.16 -7.18 -4.88
C SER A 56 8.30 -8.42 -4.56
N LEU A 57 7.02 -8.27 -4.25
CA LEU A 57 6.15 -9.39 -3.87
C LEU A 57 5.73 -10.29 -5.05
N ASN A 58 5.83 -9.78 -6.28
CA ASN A 58 5.38 -10.44 -7.52
C ASN A 58 3.94 -10.98 -7.41
N VAL A 59 3.02 -10.15 -6.89
CA VAL A 59 1.59 -10.49 -6.71
C VAL A 59 0.68 -9.71 -7.66
N GLY A 60 1.26 -8.80 -8.45
CA GLY A 60 0.54 -7.90 -9.35
C GLY A 60 1.01 -6.45 -9.17
N GLU A 61 0.40 -5.55 -9.92
CA GLU A 61 0.64 -4.11 -9.79
C GLU A 61 -0.12 -3.55 -8.58
N PHE A 62 0.60 -2.79 -7.76
CA PHE A 62 0.05 -2.06 -6.63
C PHE A 62 0.03 -0.57 -6.96
N LYS A 63 -1.11 0.06 -6.80
CA LYS A 63 -1.23 1.52 -6.79
C LYS A 63 -1.09 2.01 -5.36
N VAL A 64 -0.02 2.74 -5.09
CA VAL A 64 0.27 3.33 -3.78
C VAL A 64 0.03 4.85 -3.86
N PRO A 65 -0.73 5.45 -2.94
CA PRO A 65 -0.89 6.89 -2.86
C PRO A 65 0.45 7.62 -2.67
N SER A 66 0.53 8.87 -3.15
CA SER A 66 1.74 9.70 -3.05
C SER A 66 2.06 10.19 -1.63
N GLU A 67 1.15 10.02 -0.68
CA GLU A 67 1.30 10.46 0.69
C GLU A 67 0.60 9.54 1.68
N PHE A 68 1.08 9.55 2.93
CA PHE A 68 0.42 8.85 4.03
C PHE A 68 -0.77 9.65 4.53
N GLN A 69 -1.91 9.00 4.70
CA GLN A 69 -3.01 9.57 5.46
C GLN A 69 -2.72 9.45 6.95
N ARG A 70 -2.86 10.56 7.68
CA ARG A 70 -2.63 10.58 9.12
C ARG A 70 -3.97 10.66 9.86
N LEU A 71 -4.41 9.52 10.41
CA LEU A 71 -5.62 9.47 11.25
C LEU A 71 -5.38 10.00 12.67
N SER A 72 -4.13 9.93 13.17
CA SER A 72 -3.74 10.52 14.44
C SER A 72 -2.24 10.80 14.50
N SER A 73 -1.78 11.48 15.55
CA SER A 73 -0.35 11.70 15.79
C SER A 73 0.45 10.40 15.92
N ALA A 74 -0.21 9.28 16.25
CA ALA A 74 0.43 7.99 16.48
C ALA A 74 0.49 7.10 15.22
N PHE A 75 -0.43 7.27 14.27
CA PHE A 75 -0.59 6.32 13.16
C PHE A 75 -0.57 6.96 11.78
N LEU A 76 0.14 6.31 10.86
CA LEU A 76 0.15 6.59 9.43
C LEU A 76 -0.59 5.47 8.70
N HIS A 77 -1.40 5.82 7.72
CA HIS A 77 -2.19 4.88 6.94
C HIS A 77 -1.93 5.05 5.45
N LEU A 78 -2.02 3.95 4.72
CA LEU A 78 -2.02 3.91 3.27
C LEU A 78 -3.12 2.99 2.78
N GLU A 79 -3.94 3.48 1.88
CA GLU A 79 -4.89 2.67 1.13
C GLU A 79 -4.27 2.29 -0.21
N ILE A 80 -3.95 1.02 -0.36
CA ILE A 80 -3.23 0.48 -1.50
C ILE A 80 -4.22 -0.33 -2.33
N THR A 81 -4.18 -0.15 -3.65
CA THR A 81 -5.07 -0.89 -4.56
C THR A 81 -4.27 -1.93 -5.32
N LEU A 82 -4.69 -3.19 -5.29
CA LEU A 82 -4.12 -4.30 -6.05
C LEU A 82 -4.94 -4.51 -7.32
N GLY A 83 -4.28 -4.47 -8.48
CA GLY A 83 -4.91 -4.77 -9.77
C GLY A 83 -5.43 -3.55 -10.53
N ALA A 84 -5.04 -2.33 -10.15
CA ALA A 84 -5.25 -1.17 -11.00
C ALA A 84 -4.47 -1.40 -12.30
N ARG A 85 -5.17 -1.80 -13.37
CA ARG A 85 -4.64 -1.73 -14.73
C ARG A 85 -4.05 -0.33 -14.86
N ASN A 86 -2.81 -0.24 -15.33
CA ASN A 86 -2.23 0.99 -15.83
C ASN A 86 -3.10 1.54 -16.99
N GLU A 87 -4.28 2.07 -16.70
CA GLU A 87 -4.86 3.14 -17.49
C GLU A 87 -3.99 4.35 -17.15
N LYS A 88 -2.86 4.45 -17.87
CA LYS A 88 -2.48 5.75 -18.40
C LYS A 88 -3.78 6.33 -18.92
N SER A 89 -4.28 7.36 -18.25
CA SER A 89 -5.33 8.20 -18.80
C SER A 89 -4.74 8.77 -20.10
N VAL A 90 -4.97 8.06 -21.20
CA VAL A 90 -4.91 8.64 -22.52
C VAL A 90 -6.18 9.48 -22.57
N LEU A 91 -6.14 10.65 -21.93
CA LEU A 91 -7.01 11.73 -22.35
C LEU A 91 -6.77 11.84 -23.87
N PRO A 92 -7.79 11.66 -24.72
CA PRO A 92 -7.64 12.10 -26.09
C PRO A 92 -7.30 13.59 -26.00
N ALA A 93 -6.12 13.97 -26.48
CA ALA A 93 -5.87 15.35 -26.84
C ALA A 93 -7.00 15.71 -27.79
N SER A 94 -7.94 16.51 -27.30
CA SER A 94 -9.00 17.04 -28.13
C SER A 94 -8.32 17.94 -29.16
N MET A 95 -8.27 17.46 -30.39
CA MET A 95 -8.15 18.25 -31.60
C MET A 95 -9.24 17.81 -32.56
#